data_AF-A0A9D6SUC2-F1
#
_entry.id   AF-A0A9D6SUC2-F1
#
_cell.length_a   1.000
_cell.length_b   1.000
_cell.length_c   1.000
_cell.angle_alpha   90.00
_cell.angle_beta   90.00
_cell.angle_gamma   90.00
#
_symmetry.space_group_name_H-M   'P 1'
#
loop_
_entity.id
_entity.type
_entity.pdbx_description
1 polymer ?
#
loop_
_entity_poly.entity_id
_entity_poly.type
_entity_poly.pdbx_seq_one_letter_code
_entity_poly.pdbx_strand_id
1 'polypeptide(L)'
;MTDLRAILAWALPVLIVAGCATAPPGPSTDAIERVVHDYLVKHPEVVVEALRAMEQRQRASERARTREAILARQDELLRDPRAPVAGNPQGDVTLVEFLDYN
;
A
#
# COMPACT_ATOMS: atom_id res chain seq x y z
N MET A 1 85.69 18.59 -24.33
CA MET A 1 84.68 19.67 -24.40
C MET A 1 83.32 19.02 -24.23
N THR A 2 82.55 19.59 -23.29
CA THR A 2 81.14 19.36 -22.94
C THR A 2 80.75 18.02 -22.31
N ASP A 3 80.59 18.10 -20.99
CA ASP A 3 79.89 17.22 -20.06
C ASP A 3 78.39 17.05 -20.41
N LEU A 4 77.86 15.83 -20.23
CA LEU A 4 76.41 15.59 -20.20
C LEU A 4 76.03 14.89 -18.89
N ARG A 5 76.04 15.69 -17.82
CA ARG A 5 75.61 15.30 -16.48
C ARG A 5 74.08 15.35 -16.41
N ALA A 6 73.51 14.24 -15.92
CA ALA A 6 72.25 14.09 -15.20
C ALA A 6 71.37 15.34 -15.05
N ILE A 7 70.19 15.32 -15.68
CA ILE A 7 69.01 16.10 -15.29
C ILE A 7 67.82 15.13 -15.40
N LEU A 8 67.54 14.41 -14.32
CA LEU A 8 66.51 14.75 -13.32
C LEU A 8 65.11 14.39 -13.84
N ALA A 9 64.68 13.18 -13.47
CA ALA A 9 63.32 12.69 -13.59
C ALA A 9 62.36 13.69 -12.91
N TRP A 10 61.55 14.36 -13.71
CA TRP A 10 60.49 15.24 -13.21
C TRP A 10 59.23 14.39 -13.00
N ALA A 11 59.08 13.86 -11.79
CA ALA A 11 57.83 13.28 -11.34
C ALA A 11 56.82 14.41 -11.12
N LEU A 12 55.92 14.63 -12.08
CA LEU A 12 54.73 15.43 -11.85
C LEU A 12 53.78 14.65 -10.93
N PRO A 13 53.34 15.20 -9.78
CA PRO A 13 52.19 14.64 -9.10
C PRO A 13 50.94 15.04 -9.89
N VAL A 14 50.29 14.06 -10.51
CA VAL A 14 48.94 14.27 -11.05
C VAL A 14 48.01 14.44 -9.85
N LEU A 15 47.53 15.66 -9.64
CA LEU A 15 46.53 16.00 -8.65
C LEU A 15 45.19 15.39 -9.12
N ILE A 16 44.78 14.28 -8.51
CA ILE A 16 43.42 13.74 -8.70
C ILE A 16 42.47 14.70 -7.96
N VAL A 17 41.87 15.63 -8.69
CA VAL A 17 40.68 16.33 -8.21
C VAL A 17 39.55 15.30 -8.21
N ALA A 18 39.24 14.76 -7.04
CA ALA A 18 38.01 14.03 -6.81
C ALA A 18 36.85 15.01 -7.00
N GLY A 19 36.32 15.09 -8.23
CA GLY A 19 35.08 15.77 -8.50
C GLY A 19 33.98 15.08 -7.70
N CYS A 20 33.59 15.67 -6.57
CA CYS A 20 32.34 15.34 -5.92
C CYS A 20 31.24 15.72 -6.91
N ALA A 21 30.73 14.72 -7.64
CA ALA A 21 29.53 14.88 -8.44
C ALA A 21 28.37 15.09 -7.45
N THR A 22 28.12 16.35 -7.07
CA THR A 22 26.90 16.72 -6.38
C THR A 22 25.74 16.47 -7.33
N ALA A 23 24.95 15.44 -7.05
CA ALA A 23 23.68 15.24 -7.73
C ALA A 23 22.88 16.54 -7.66
N PRO A 24 22.23 16.98 -8.76
CA PRO A 24 21.43 18.19 -8.72
C PRO A 24 20.37 18.06 -7.62
N PRO A 25 20.09 19.15 -6.88
CA PRO A 25 19.03 19.11 -5.87
C PRO A 25 17.74 18.67 -6.55
N GLY A 26 17.05 17.72 -5.91
CA GLY A 26 15.75 17.25 -6.37
C GLY A 26 14.73 18.40 -6.44
N PRO A 27 13.57 18.18 -7.09
CA PRO A 27 12.51 19.18 -7.14
C PRO A 27 12.10 19.61 -5.73
N SER A 28 11.80 20.91 -5.56
CA SER A 28 11.29 21.43 -4.30
C SER A 28 9.91 20.88 -3.98
N THR A 29 9.56 20.80 -2.70
CA THR A 29 8.23 20.36 -2.24
C THR A 29 7.11 21.13 -2.91
N ASP A 30 7.22 22.47 -3.00
CA ASP A 30 6.24 23.32 -3.67
C ASP A 30 6.06 22.98 -5.16
N ALA A 31 7.15 22.58 -5.85
CA ALA A 31 7.06 22.17 -7.24
C ALA A 31 6.30 20.85 -7.37
N ILE A 32 6.51 19.91 -6.44
CA ILE A 32 5.80 18.63 -6.41
C ILE A 32 4.31 18.84 -6.08
N GLU A 33 4.00 19.65 -5.07
CA GLU A 33 2.61 19.93 -4.67
C GLU A 33 1.79 20.53 -5.80
N ARG A 34 2.35 21.51 -6.55
CA ARG A 34 1.67 22.07 -7.73
C ARG A 34 1.42 21.03 -8.80
N VAL A 35 2.40 20.17 -9.09
CA VAL A 35 2.24 19.09 -10.08
C VAL A 35 1.15 18.11 -9.65
N VAL A 36 1.12 17.69 -8.39
CA VAL A 36 0.10 16.80 -7.84
C VAL A 36 -1.28 17.45 -7.89
N HIS A 37 -1.40 18.70 -7.46
CA HIS A 37 -2.65 19.46 -7.53
C HIS A 37 -3.18 19.52 -8.96
N ASP A 38 -2.36 19.98 -9.91
CA ASP A 38 -2.75 20.13 -11.31
C ASP A 38 -3.13 18.78 -11.92
N TYR A 39 -2.42 17.71 -11.55
CA TYR A 39 -2.75 16.36 -11.98
C TYR A 39 -4.11 15.91 -11.44
N LEU A 40 -4.38 16.07 -10.15
CA LEU A 40 -5.66 15.67 -9.55
C LEU A 40 -6.85 16.48 -10.10
N VAL A 41 -6.65 17.78 -10.37
CA VAL A 41 -7.68 18.62 -11.00
C VAL A 41 -7.97 18.20 -12.44
N LYS A 42 -6.93 17.81 -13.20
CA LYS A 42 -7.08 17.30 -14.58
C LYS A 42 -7.62 15.87 -14.63
N HIS A 43 -7.46 15.10 -13.54
CA HIS A 43 -7.82 13.69 -13.45
C HIS A 43 -8.61 13.39 -12.16
N PRO A 44 -9.82 13.95 -12.00
CA PRO A 44 -10.63 13.75 -10.78
C PRO A 44 -11.04 12.28 -10.56
N GLU A 45 -11.01 11.46 -11.61
CA GLU A 45 -11.33 10.03 -11.56
C GLU A 45 -10.37 9.26 -10.63
N VAL A 46 -9.12 9.71 -10.50
CA VAL A 46 -8.11 9.09 -9.63
C VAL A 46 -8.56 9.12 -8.17
N VAL A 47 -9.18 10.22 -7.74
CA VAL A 47 -9.71 10.33 -6.37
C VAL A 47 -10.89 9.39 -6.17
N VAL A 48 -11.79 9.31 -7.15
CA VAL A 48 -12.95 8.40 -7.11
C VAL A 48 -12.49 6.94 -7.08
N GLU A 49 -11.48 6.59 -7.87
CA GLU A 49 -10.88 5.25 -7.88
C GLU A 49 -10.24 4.91 -6.53
N ALA A 50 -9.48 5.84 -5.95
CA ALA A 50 -8.88 5.67 -4.63
C ALA A 50 -9.96 5.43 -3.55
N LEU A 51 -11.04 6.20 -3.57
CA LEU A 51 -12.18 6.02 -2.66
C LEU A 51 -12.83 4.64 -2.85
N ARG A 52 -13.12 4.25 -4.09
CA ARG A 52 -13.68 2.92 -4.40
C ARG A 52 -12.77 1.79 -3.95
N ALA A 53 -11.46 1.91 -4.18
CA ALA A 53 -10.49 0.92 -3.74
C ALA A 53 -10.45 0.82 -2.21
N MET A 54 -10.52 1.95 -1.50
CA MET A 54 -10.63 1.98 -0.04
C MET A 54 -11.92 1.29 0.45
N GLU A 55 -13.07 1.63 -0.11
CA GLU A 55 -14.36 0.99 0.23
C GLU A 55 -14.35 -0.52 -0.03
N GLN A 56 -13.72 -0.97 -1.11
CA GLN A 56 -13.60 -2.40 -1.41
C GLN A 56 -12.75 -3.11 -0.35
N ARG A 57 -11.62 -2.54 0.04
CA ARG A 57 -10.76 -3.07 1.10
C ARG A 57 -11.49 -3.12 2.44
N GLN A 58 -12.22 -2.05 2.78
CA GLN A 58 -13.00 -1.98 4.00
C GLN A 58 -14.09 -3.06 4.03
N ARG A 59 -14.88 -3.18 2.96
CA ARG A 59 -15.90 -4.24 2.82
C ARG A 59 -15.30 -5.65 2.90
N ALA A 60 -14.12 -5.87 2.32
CA ALA A 60 -13.44 -7.16 2.41
C ALA A 60 -13.00 -7.47 3.86
N SER A 61 -12.46 -6.48 4.57
CA SER A 61 -12.08 -6.62 5.98
C SER A 61 -13.30 -6.88 6.87
N GLU A 62 -14.40 -6.16 6.66
CA GLU A 62 -15.66 -6.38 7.38
C GLU A 62 -16.19 -7.79 7.16
N ARG A 63 -16.24 -8.27 5.91
CA ARG A 63 -16.65 -9.63 5.59
C ARG A 63 -15.77 -10.68 6.28
N ALA A 64 -14.46 -10.46 6.32
CA ALA A 64 -13.53 -11.35 7.00
C ALA A 64 -13.82 -11.42 8.52
N ARG A 65 -13.99 -10.25 9.16
CA ARG A 65 -14.34 -10.15 10.58
C ARG A 65 -15.69 -10.80 10.89
N THR A 66 -16.69 -10.57 10.05
CA THR A 66 -18.01 -11.22 10.20
C THR A 66 -17.89 -12.73 10.06
N ARG A 67 -17.10 -13.22 9.10
CA ARG A 67 -16.86 -14.66 8.95
C ARG A 67 -16.20 -15.26 10.18
N GLU A 68 -15.17 -14.61 10.70
CA GLU A 68 -14.49 -15.03 11.94
C GLU A 68 -15.45 -15.06 13.13
N ALA A 69 -16.30 -14.04 13.26
CA ALA A 69 -17.32 -13.98 14.31
C ALA A 69 -18.36 -15.12 14.19
N ILE A 70 -18.83 -15.42 12.97
CA ILE A 70 -19.75 -16.54 12.73
C ILE A 70 -19.09 -17.87 13.11
N LEU A 71 -17.84 -18.10 12.70
CA LEU A 71 -17.11 -19.33 13.02
C LEU A 71 -16.90 -19.47 14.53
N ALA A 72 -16.55 -18.38 15.21
CA ALA A 72 -16.35 -18.37 16.66
C ALA A 72 -17.65 -18.64 17.45
N ARG A 73 -18.83 -18.42 16.85
CA ARG A 73 -20.15 -18.57 17.47
C ARG A 73 -21.02 -19.62 16.80
N GLN A 74 -20.43 -20.51 16.00
CA GLN A 74 -21.18 -21.45 15.16
C GLN A 74 -22.17 -22.31 15.95
N ASP A 75 -21.76 -22.83 17.12
CA ASP A 75 -22.63 -23.65 17.97
C ASP A 75 -23.83 -22.85 18.50
N GLU A 76 -23.64 -21.58 18.87
CA GLU A 76 -24.72 -20.70 19.32
C GLU A 76 -25.71 -20.41 18.19
N LEU A 77 -25.22 -20.26 16.96
CA LEU A 77 -26.05 -19.99 15.79
C LEU A 77 -26.86 -21.22 15.32
N LEU A 78 -26.29 -22.43 15.46
CA LEU A 78 -26.88 -23.65 14.90
C LEU A 78 -27.60 -24.53 15.93
N ARG A 79 -27.36 -24.34 17.23
CA ARG A 79 -27.87 -25.23 18.29
C ARG A 79 -28.55 -24.47 19.45
N ASP A 80 -29.00 -23.24 19.25
CA ASP A 80 -29.80 -22.55 20.28
C ASP A 80 -31.18 -23.21 20.40
N PRO A 81 -31.53 -23.84 21.54
CA PRO A 81 -32.84 -24.48 21.74
C PRO A 81 -34.02 -23.49 21.74
N ARG A 82 -33.75 -22.17 21.84
CA ARG A 82 -34.76 -21.12 21.79
C ARG A 82 -34.99 -20.58 20.37
N ALA A 83 -34.12 -20.90 19.42
CA ALA A 83 -34.28 -20.48 18.04
C ALA A 83 -35.29 -21.42 17.34
N PRO A 84 -36.38 -20.89 16.75
CA PRO A 84 -37.32 -21.72 16.01
C PRO A 84 -36.67 -22.26 14.73
N VAL A 85 -36.89 -23.54 14.44
CA VAL A 85 -36.48 -24.17 13.18
C VAL A 85 -37.69 -24.28 12.27
N ALA A 86 -37.60 -23.65 11.09
CA ALA A 86 -38.58 -23.79 10.02
C ALA A 86 -38.02 -24.67 8.89
N GLY A 87 -38.85 -25.52 8.29
CA GLY A 87 -38.45 -26.40 7.18
C GLY A 87 -37.99 -27.80 7.63
N ASN A 88 -37.00 -28.37 6.93
CA ASN A 88 -36.48 -29.71 7.20
C ASN A 88 -35.29 -29.66 8.19
N PRO A 89 -35.41 -30.18 9.41
CA PRO A 89 -34.32 -30.20 10.40
C PRO A 89 -33.13 -31.09 10.01
N GLN A 90 -33.31 -31.98 9.03
CA GLN A 90 -32.27 -32.89 8.52
C GLN A 90 -31.80 -32.47 7.12
N GLY A 91 -31.95 -31.19 6.76
CA GLY A 91 -31.46 -30.67 5.48
C GLY A 91 -29.94 -30.60 5.41
N ASP A 92 -29.38 -30.71 4.21
CA ASP A 92 -27.92 -30.63 3.97
C ASP A 92 -27.33 -29.22 4.20
N VAL A 93 -28.19 -28.20 4.23
CA VAL A 93 -27.84 -26.79 4.42
C VAL A 93 -28.75 -26.16 5.46
N THR A 94 -28.16 -25.43 6.42
CA THR A 94 -28.88 -24.64 7.40
C THR A 94 -28.71 -23.15 7.08
N LEU A 95 -29.82 -22.43 6.98
CA LEU A 95 -29.85 -20.96 6.87
C LEU A 95 -30.25 -20.38 8.23
N VAL A 96 -29.43 -19.47 8.76
CA VAL A 96 -29.75 -18.70 9.98
C VAL A 96 -30.13 -17.30 9.55
N GLU A 97 -31.35 -16.88 9.86
CA GLU A 97 -31.90 -15.57 9.52
C GLU A 97 -32.09 -14.73 10.77
N PHE A 98 -31.57 -13.50 10.74
CA PHE A 98 -31.77 -12.50 11.79
C PHE A 98 -32.87 -11.54 11.35
N LEU A 99 -33.98 -11.54 12.06
CA LEU A 99 -35.13 -10.67 11.78
C LEU A 99 -35.16 -9.52 12.78
N ASP A 100 -35.45 -8.32 12.28
CA ASP A 100 -35.84 -7.16 13.07
C ASP A 100 -37.25 -6.74 12.59
N TYR A 101 -38.15 -6.48 13.53
CA TYR A 101 -39.57 -6.19 13.26
C TYR A 101 -39.92 -4.69 13.37
N ASN A 102 -38.90 -3.83 13.53
CA ASN A 102 -39.06 -2.38 13.56
C ASN A 102 -39.13 -1.73 12.16
#